data_AF-S2KEF4-F1
#
_entry.id   AF-S2KEF4-F1
#
_cell.length_a   1.000
_cell.length_b   1.000
_cell.length_c   1.000
_cell.angle_alpha   90.00
_cell.angle_beta   90.00
_cell.angle_gamma   90.00
#
_symmetry.space_group_name_H-M   'P 1'
#
loop_
_entity.id
_entity.type
_entity.pdbx_description
1 polymer ?
#
loop_
_entity_poly.entity_id
_entity_poly.type
_entity_poly.pdbx_seq_one_letter_code
_entity_poly.pdbx_strand_id
1 'polypeptide(L)'
;MLRFRDELELVQLKLRQQAIDLANAYNQELLKNTGIVLRPHWRKNEIACSLRWRDRHQHRMGLRLWEATVAQAGPGMREALVDMEVERCLFNGAVSVVSRQLWRVRRVLADIEHAESYLLANSRDKNTGNIGESDTR
;
A
#
# COMPACT_ATOMS: atom_id res chain seq x y z
N MET A 1 16.96 -9.69 -3.25
CA MET A 1 16.07 -8.50 -3.16
C MET A 1 14.89 -8.56 -4.12
N LEU A 2 15.10 -8.92 -5.40
CA LEU A 2 14.00 -9.11 -6.37
C LEU A 2 12.92 -10.07 -5.86
N ARG A 3 13.30 -11.26 -5.37
CA ARG A 3 12.36 -12.20 -4.72
C ARG A 3 11.51 -11.56 -3.61
N PHE A 4 12.11 -10.73 -2.77
CA PHE A 4 11.41 -10.08 -1.65
C PHE A 4 10.45 -8.98 -2.14
N ARG A 5 10.81 -8.25 -3.21
CA ARG A 5 9.88 -7.35 -3.91
C ARG A 5 8.65 -8.12 -4.39
N ASP A 6 8.87 -9.22 -5.11
CA ASP A 6 7.80 -9.99 -5.75
C ASP A 6 6.86 -10.61 -4.71
N GLU A 7 7.42 -11.16 -3.62
CA GLU A 7 6.64 -11.65 -2.48
C GLU A 7 5.80 -10.54 -1.82
N LEU A 8 6.36 -9.34 -1.63
CA LEU A 8 5.62 -8.20 -1.08
C LEU A 8 4.52 -7.70 -2.03
N GLU A 9 4.75 -7.72 -3.34
CA GLU A 9 3.74 -7.36 -4.36
C GLU A 9 2.57 -8.34 -4.35
N LEU A 10 2.84 -9.65 -4.22
CA LEU A 10 1.80 -10.66 -4.04
C LEU A 10 0.99 -10.45 -2.76
N VAL A 11 1.65 -10.15 -1.64
CA VAL A 11 0.96 -9.81 -0.38
C VAL A 11 0.10 -8.57 -0.56
N GLN A 12 0.59 -7.56 -1.29
CA GLN A 12 -0.16 -6.34 -1.55
C GLN A 12 -1.43 -6.60 -2.36
N LEU A 13 -1.37 -7.50 -3.34
CA LEU A 13 -2.54 -7.93 -4.12
C LEU A 13 -3.56 -8.68 -3.24
N LYS A 14 -3.09 -9.55 -2.34
CA LYS A 14 -3.96 -10.24 -1.37
C LYS A 14 -4.66 -9.26 -0.43
N LEU A 15 -3.92 -8.31 0.13
CA LEU A 15 -4.48 -7.25 0.99
C LEU A 15 -5.53 -6.41 0.25
N ARG A 16 -5.33 -6.16 -1.05
CA ARG A 16 -6.31 -5.47 -1.89
C ARG A 16 -7.63 -6.23 -1.97
N GLN A 17 -7.58 -7.54 -2.21
CA GLN A 17 -8.80 -8.36 -2.24
C GLN A 17 -9.46 -8.41 -0.86
N GLN A 18 -8.65 -8.62 0.19
CA GLN A 18 -9.15 -8.63 1.57
C GLN A 18 -9.85 -7.32 1.97
N ALA A 19 -9.36 -6.16 1.51
CA ALA A 19 -10.05 -4.89 1.74
C ALA A 19 -11.46 -4.88 1.11
N ILE A 20 -11.59 -5.40 -0.11
CA ILE A 20 -12.88 -5.48 -0.80
C ILE A 20 -13.83 -6.41 -0.04
N ASP A 21 -13.33 -7.57 0.38
CA ASP A 21 -14.11 -8.58 1.08
C ASP A 21 -14.59 -8.07 2.44
N LEU A 22 -13.69 -7.48 3.24
CA LEU A 22 -14.03 -6.86 4.53
C LEU A 22 -15.05 -5.74 4.39
N ALA A 23 -14.84 -4.85 3.42
CA ALA A 23 -15.78 -3.77 3.16
C ALA A 23 -17.15 -4.31 2.76
N ASN A 24 -17.23 -5.34 1.92
CA ASN A 24 -18.49 -5.93 1.49
C ASN A 24 -19.22 -6.60 2.65
N ALA A 25 -18.54 -7.45 3.42
CA ALA A 25 -19.11 -8.14 4.57
C ALA A 25 -19.72 -7.14 5.57
N TYR A 26 -18.92 -6.15 6.01
CA TYR A 26 -19.39 -5.16 6.97
C TYR A 26 -20.49 -4.25 6.41
N ASN A 27 -20.42 -3.86 5.13
CA ASN A 27 -21.44 -3.01 4.54
C ASN A 27 -22.80 -3.73 4.36
N GLN A 28 -22.78 -5.03 4.08
CA GLN A 28 -23.99 -5.82 3.85
C GLN A 28 -24.68 -6.25 5.14
N GLU A 29 -23.91 -6.47 6.20
CA GLU A 29 -24.44 -6.96 7.47
C GLU A 29 -24.53 -5.83 8.50
N LEU A 30 -23.40 -5.49 9.12
CA LEU A 30 -23.34 -4.59 10.27
C LEU A 30 -23.76 -3.15 9.93
N LEU A 31 -23.30 -2.62 8.79
CA LEU A 31 -23.47 -1.21 8.45
C LEU A 31 -24.70 -0.92 7.59
N LYS A 32 -25.46 -1.95 7.17
CA LYS A 32 -26.57 -1.85 6.20
C LYS A 32 -27.60 -0.78 6.57
N ASN A 33 -27.87 -0.61 7.86
CA ASN A 33 -28.85 0.36 8.38
C ASN A 33 -28.22 1.58 9.04
N THR A 34 -26.90 1.76 8.92
CA THR A 34 -26.15 2.89 9.47
C THR A 34 -25.93 3.97 8.41
N GLY A 35 -25.75 5.24 8.80
CA GLY A 35 -25.44 6.34 7.87
C GLY A 35 -24.04 6.29 7.24
N ILE A 36 -23.23 5.27 7.58
CA ILE A 36 -21.83 5.16 7.19
C ILE A 36 -21.58 3.90 6.37
N VAL A 37 -20.46 3.90 5.65
CA VAL A 37 -19.96 2.75 4.90
C VAL A 37 -18.45 2.67 5.05
N LEU A 38 -17.93 1.44 4.98
CA LEU A 38 -16.50 1.18 4.89
C LEU A 38 -16.09 1.10 3.42
N ARG A 39 -15.03 1.79 3.03
CA ARG A 39 -14.57 1.80 1.62
C ARG A 39 -13.07 1.52 1.51
N PRO A 40 -12.67 0.66 0.56
CA PRO A 40 -11.29 0.58 0.11
C PRO A 40 -10.87 1.94 -0.51
N HIS A 41 -9.80 2.53 -0.01
CA HIS A 41 -9.22 3.77 -0.51
C HIS A 41 -7.83 3.55 -1.11
N TRP A 42 -7.73 3.89 -2.40
CA TRP A 42 -6.52 3.78 -3.22
C TRP A 42 -5.81 5.13 -3.31
N ARG A 43 -4.48 5.11 -3.28
CA ARG A 43 -3.68 6.25 -3.75
C ARG A 43 -3.15 5.95 -5.15
N LYS A 44 -2.91 7.01 -5.92
CA LYS A 44 -2.32 6.90 -7.26
C LYS A 44 -0.96 6.20 -7.12
N ASN A 45 -0.76 5.11 -7.86
CA ASN A 45 0.44 4.26 -7.85
C ASN A 45 0.65 3.39 -6.59
N GLU A 46 -0.32 3.28 -5.69
CA GLU A 46 -0.28 2.30 -4.60
C GLU A 46 -1.15 1.09 -4.93
N ILE A 47 -0.59 -0.11 -4.77
CA ILE A 47 -1.32 -1.37 -4.98
C ILE A 47 -2.09 -1.77 -3.69
N ALA A 48 -1.66 -1.28 -2.51
CA ALA A 48 -2.34 -1.57 -1.23
C ALA A 48 -3.48 -0.60 -0.96
N CYS A 49 -4.51 -1.11 -0.28
CA CYS A 49 -5.73 -0.38 -0.04
C CYS A 49 -6.00 -0.21 1.45
N SER A 50 -6.05 1.03 1.93
CA SER A 50 -6.52 1.29 3.29
C SER A 50 -8.05 1.31 3.33
N LEU A 51 -8.66 0.78 4.39
CA LEU A 51 -10.09 0.88 4.64
C LEU A 51 -10.43 2.19 5.35
N ARG A 52 -11.37 2.96 4.80
CA ARG A 52 -11.77 4.28 5.32
C ARG A 52 -13.27 4.40 5.53
N TRP A 53 -13.62 5.10 6.59
CA TRP A 53 -14.99 5.54 6.86
C TRP A 53 -15.45 6.58 5.86
N ARG A 54 -16.65 6.37 5.33
CA ARG A 54 -17.38 7.30 4.46
C ARG A 54 -18.82 7.39 4.90
N ASP A 55 -19.48 8.49 4.60
CA ASP A 55 -20.94 8.52 4.59
C ASP A 55 -21.47 7.78 3.36
N ARG A 56 -22.76 7.42 3.36
CA ARG A 56 -23.39 6.70 2.22
C ARG A 56 -23.24 7.42 0.88
N HIS A 57 -23.24 8.74 0.91
CA HIS A 57 -23.11 9.60 -0.28
C HIS A 57 -21.65 9.88 -0.68
N GLN A 58 -20.68 9.39 0.09
CA GLN A 58 -19.24 9.56 -0.11
C GLN A 58 -18.72 11.01 -0.02
N HIS A 59 -19.53 11.94 0.48
CA HIS A 59 -19.16 13.34 0.69
C HIS A 59 -18.25 13.54 1.90
N ARG A 60 -18.45 12.75 2.96
CA ARG A 60 -17.71 12.87 4.22
C ARG A 60 -16.79 11.67 4.41
N MET A 61 -15.68 11.90 5.12
CA MET A 61 -14.68 10.88 5.41
C MET A 61 -14.18 11.02 6.84
N GLY A 62 -13.80 9.89 7.43
CA GLY A 62 -12.94 9.86 8.61
C GLY A 62 -13.62 9.35 9.87
N LEU A 63 -12.80 9.25 10.92
CA LEU A 63 -13.15 8.61 12.19
C LEU A 63 -14.39 9.22 12.86
N ARG A 64 -14.60 10.53 12.72
CA ARG A 64 -15.78 11.23 13.28
C ARG A 64 -17.12 10.65 12.83
N LEU A 65 -17.20 10.07 11.64
CA LEU A 65 -18.42 9.40 11.16
C LEU A 65 -18.71 8.12 11.94
N TRP A 66 -17.66 7.34 12.22
CA TRP A 66 -17.77 6.14 13.04
C TRP A 66 -18.07 6.50 14.50
N GLU A 67 -17.37 7.47 15.08
CA GLU A 67 -17.60 7.93 16.47
C GLU A 67 -19.06 8.36 16.68
N ALA A 68 -19.63 9.12 15.75
CA ALA A 68 -21.03 9.53 15.81
C ALA A 68 -22.00 8.35 15.71
N THR A 69 -21.68 7.35 14.89
CA THR A 69 -22.48 6.12 14.73
C THR A 69 -22.46 5.28 16.01
N VAL A 70 -21.28 5.12 16.62
CA VAL A 70 -21.08 4.39 17.89
C VAL A 70 -21.80 5.08 19.06
N ALA A 71 -21.76 6.42 19.12
CA ALA A 71 -22.42 7.20 20.15
C ALA A 71 -23.96 7.01 20.13
N GLN A 72 -24.54 6.77 18.96
CA GLN A 72 -25.98 6.56 18.77
C GLN A 72 -26.39 5.07 18.86
N ALA A 73 -25.43 4.15 18.85
CA ALA A 73 -25.70 2.72 18.88
C ALA A 73 -26.09 2.23 20.30
N GLY A 74 -27.04 1.28 20.35
CA GLY A 74 -27.35 0.52 21.56
C GLY A 74 -26.21 -0.45 21.94
N PRO A 75 -26.21 -1.04 23.16
CA PRO A 75 -25.06 -1.76 23.71
C PRO A 75 -24.51 -2.88 22.82
N GLY A 76 -25.35 -3.79 22.32
CA GLY A 76 -24.88 -4.90 21.49
C GLY A 76 -24.33 -4.47 20.12
N MET A 77 -24.95 -3.45 19.50
CA MET A 77 -24.45 -2.89 18.24
C MET A 77 -23.14 -2.12 18.45
N ARG A 78 -23.00 -1.47 19.60
CA ARG A 78 -21.79 -0.71 19.95
C ARG A 78 -20.56 -1.60 20.02
N GLU A 79 -20.67 -2.75 20.68
CA GLU A 79 -19.58 -3.73 20.78
C GLU A 79 -19.15 -4.23 19.39
N ALA A 80 -20.11 -4.64 18.56
CA ALA A 80 -19.83 -5.07 17.18
C ALA A 80 -19.16 -3.97 16.33
N LEU A 81 -19.56 -2.69 16.50
CA LEU A 81 -18.93 -1.56 15.81
C LEU A 81 -17.50 -1.29 16.29
N VAL A 82 -17.20 -1.58 17.56
CA VAL A 82 -15.84 -1.45 18.13
C VAL A 82 -14.95 -2.56 17.63
N ASP A 83 -15.42 -3.81 17.64
CA ASP A 83 -14.66 -4.96 17.11
C ASP A 83 -14.31 -4.77 15.63
N MET A 84 -15.28 -4.31 14.84
CA MET A 84 -15.07 -3.94 13.44
C MET A 84 -14.00 -2.84 13.29
N GLU A 85 -13.98 -1.83 14.16
CA GLU A 85 -12.96 -0.76 14.10
C GLU A 85 -11.58 -1.27 14.47
N VAL A 86 -11.48 -2.18 15.45
CA VAL A 86 -10.23 -2.85 15.80
C VAL A 86 -9.71 -3.63 14.60
N GLU A 87 -10.53 -4.43 13.93
CA GLU A 87 -10.12 -5.17 12.74
C GLU A 87 -9.69 -4.23 11.60
N ARG A 88 -10.45 -3.16 11.34
CA ARG A 88 -10.09 -2.16 10.34
C ARG A 88 -8.72 -1.53 10.63
N CYS A 89 -8.43 -1.24 11.90
CA CYS A 89 -7.15 -0.67 12.32
C CYS A 89 -6.00 -1.67 12.15
N LEU A 90 -6.18 -2.92 12.56
CA LEU A 90 -5.18 -3.98 12.38
C LEU A 90 -4.87 -4.20 10.88
N PHE A 91 -5.92 -4.28 10.06
CA PHE A 91 -5.79 -4.39 8.60
C PHE A 91 -5.01 -3.21 8.00
N ASN A 92 -5.38 -1.98 8.37
CA ASN A 92 -4.68 -0.78 7.90
C ASN A 92 -3.22 -0.70 8.38
N GLY A 93 -2.93 -1.24 9.57
CA GLY A 93 -1.57 -1.42 10.07
C GLY A 93 -0.75 -2.34 9.16
N ALA A 94 -1.30 -3.52 8.82
CA ALA A 94 -0.65 -4.47 7.91
C ALA A 94 -0.39 -3.85 6.53
N VAL A 95 -1.39 -3.17 5.95
CA VAL A 95 -1.27 -2.40 4.69
C VAL A 95 -0.13 -1.39 4.76
N SER A 96 -0.02 -0.66 5.86
CA SER A 96 1.00 0.37 6.05
C SER A 96 2.40 -0.24 6.13
N VAL A 97 2.55 -1.36 6.84
CA VAL A 97 3.83 -2.08 6.95
C VAL A 97 4.28 -2.60 5.58
N VAL A 98 3.42 -3.34 4.88
CA VAL A 98 3.75 -3.94 3.57
C VAL A 98 4.09 -2.86 2.56
N SER A 99 3.28 -1.80 2.47
CA SER A 99 3.52 -0.68 1.56
C SER A 99 4.86 0.00 1.84
N ARG A 100 5.21 0.20 3.11
CA ARG A 100 6.47 0.82 3.50
C ARG A 100 7.67 -0.05 3.13
N GLN A 101 7.59 -1.37 3.36
CA GLN A 101 8.69 -2.26 3.00
C GLN A 101 8.85 -2.36 1.48
N LEU A 102 7.75 -2.46 0.73
CA LEU A 102 7.82 -2.50 -0.72
C LEU A 102 8.42 -1.21 -1.31
N TRP A 103 8.04 -0.05 -0.78
CA TRP A 103 8.63 1.23 -1.18
C TRP A 103 10.15 1.25 -0.95
N ARG A 104 10.61 0.78 0.22
CA ARG A 104 12.06 0.68 0.53
C ARG A 104 12.78 -0.23 -0.45
N VAL A 105 12.24 -1.42 -0.71
CA VAL A 105 12.85 -2.40 -1.62
C VAL A 105 12.96 -1.83 -3.04
N ARG A 106 11.87 -1.21 -3.55
CA ARG A 106 11.87 -0.58 -4.87
C ARG A 106 12.91 0.54 -4.98
N ARG A 107 13.05 1.35 -3.93
CA ARG A 107 14.05 2.41 -3.90
C ARG A 107 15.47 1.85 -3.98
N VAL A 108 15.80 0.85 -3.15
CA VAL A 108 17.15 0.27 -3.15
C VAL A 108 17.45 -0.45 -4.47
N LEU A 109 16.47 -1.10 -5.10
CA LEU A 109 16.64 -1.68 -6.43
C LEU A 109 16.97 -0.61 -7.48
N ALA A 110 16.26 0.52 -7.48
CA ALA A 110 16.54 1.64 -8.37
C ALA A 110 17.94 2.24 -8.13
N ASP A 111 18.36 2.35 -6.87
CA ASP A 111 19.70 2.83 -6.51
C ASP A 111 20.80 1.88 -7.05
N ILE A 112 20.57 0.56 -7.00
CA ILE A 112 21.49 -0.45 -7.57
C ILE A 112 21.54 -0.35 -9.10
N GLU A 113 20.38 -0.26 -9.77
CA GLU A 113 20.29 -0.12 -11.23
C GLU A 113 21.03 1.16 -11.71
N HIS A 114 20.92 2.24 -10.94
CA HIS A 114 21.64 3.48 -11.22
C HIS A 114 23.15 3.33 -11.06
N ALA A 115 23.61 2.68 -9.99
CA ALA A 115 25.03 2.41 -9.76
C ALA A 115 25.64 1.51 -10.84
N GLU A 116 24.91 0.46 -11.26
CA GLU A 116 25.31 -0.41 -12.36
C GLU A 116 25.44 0.38 -13.67
N SER A 117 24.47 1.24 -13.98
CA SER A 117 24.50 2.12 -15.15
C SER A 117 25.74 3.03 -15.15
N TYR A 118 26.07 3.61 -13.99
CA TYR A 118 27.27 4.45 -13.83
C TYR A 118 28.57 3.65 -14.03
N LEU A 119 28.66 2.45 -13.47
CA LEU A 119 29.84 1.58 -13.62
C LEU A 119 30.03 1.11 -15.08
N LEU A 120 28.95 0.77 -15.77
CA LEU A 120 28.97 0.39 -17.19
C LEU A 120 29.38 1.56 -18.09
N ALA A 121 28.94 2.78 -17.80
CA ALA A 121 29.37 3.97 -18.53
C ALA A 121 30.87 4.23 -18.36
N ASN A 122 31.39 4.18 -17.12
CA ASN A 122 32.79 4.50 -16.82
C ASN A 122 33.77 3.35 -17.09
N SER A 123 33.31 2.12 -17.29
CA SER A 123 34.16 1.00 -17.72
C SER A 123 34.44 1.01 -19.22
N ARG A 124 33.56 1.60 -20.04
CA ARG A 124 33.79 1.80 -21.48
C ARG A 124 34.88 2.83 -21.77
N ASP A 125 35.00 3.86 -20.95
CA ASP A 125 36.02 4.92 -21.11
C ASP A 125 37.45 4.44 -20.82
N LYS A 126 37.64 3.28 -20.16
CA LYS A 126 38.98 2.73 -19.88
C LYS A 126 39.53 1.83 -20.98
N ASN A 127 38.73 1.43 -21.97
CA ASN A 127 39.14 0.52 -23.04
C ASN A 127 39.49 1.23 -24.37
N THR A 128 39.43 2.56 -24.43
CA THR A 128 39.78 3.36 -25.62
C THR A 128 41.12 4.09 -25.51
N GLY A 129 41.85 3.93 -24.42
CA GLY A 129 43.16 4.56 -24.19
C GLY A 129 44.34 3.61 -24.33
N ASN A 130 44.47 2.89 -25.45
CA ASN A 130 45.74 2.29 -25.91
C ASN A 130 45.57 1.69 -27.31
N ILE A 131 45.56 2.52 -28.34
CA ILE A 131 45.99 2.09 -29.68
C ILE A 131 47.20 2.96 -30.01
N GLY A 132 48.36 2.30 -29.98
CA GLY A 132 49.68 2.92 -29.97
C GLY A 132 49.96 3.82 -31.17
N GLU A 133 50.41 5.03 -30.86
CA GLU A 133 51.41 5.71 -31.67
C GLU A 133 52.76 5.03 -31.45
N SER A 134 53.16 4.14 -32.34
CA SER A 134 54.56 3.79 -32.57
C SER A 134 54.67 2.91 -33.80
N ASP A 135 54.94 3.54 -34.96
CA ASP A 135 56.09 3.18 -35.79
C ASP A 135 56.12 4.06 -37.05
N THR A 136 56.86 5.17 -36.94
CA THR A 136 57.55 5.77 -38.10
C THR A 136 59.04 5.65 -37.84
N ARG A 137 59.67 4.68 -38.51
CA ARG A 137 61.06 4.76 -38.95
C ARG A 137 61.36 3.76 -40.04
#